data_AF-A0A1B6D3A4-F1
#
_entry.id   AF-A0A1B6D3A4-F1
#
_cell.length_a   1.000
_cell.length_b   1.000
_cell.length_c   1.000
_cell.angle_alpha   90.00
_cell.angle_beta   90.00
_cell.angle_gamma   90.00
#
_symmetry.space_group_name_H-M   'P 1'
#
loop_
_entity.id
_entity.type
_entity.pdbx_description
1 polymer ?
#
loop_
_entity_poly.entity_id
_entity_poly.type
_entity_poly.pdbx_seq_one_letter_code
_entity_poly.pdbx_strand_id
1 'polypeptide(L)'
;MYKIFFILCTIFTSILGAFISTSNYTTYDIERGAKREMRHRFKTVEKVLEEIVPELEKNGTCEEGYAILARLVAVEEPFLRYVKQIIEENKYYGFNAETKVPLMLNRIASLEKYERREMKKRICRMLTVAFGINDLHEGWDFELTLHINEDLHIRYFKKLVMLNDKCCDAYKEHASIEAYTE
;
A
#
# COMPACT_ATOMS: atom_id res chain seq x y z
N MET A 1 0.09 16.85 -53.72
CA MET A 1 -0.55 16.46 -52.45
C MET A 1 0.41 15.69 -51.51
N TYR A 2 1.65 16.16 -51.30
CA TYR A 2 2.59 15.49 -50.37
C TYR A 2 3.18 16.43 -49.31
N LYS A 3 2.89 17.74 -49.38
CA LYS A 3 3.43 18.74 -48.45
C LYS A 3 2.60 18.91 -47.17
N ILE A 4 1.31 18.56 -47.19
CA ILE A 4 0.44 18.60 -46.00
C ILE A 4 0.70 17.40 -45.07
N PHE A 5 1.10 16.25 -45.63
CA PHE A 5 1.37 15.04 -44.86
C PHE A 5 2.62 15.14 -43.98
N PHE A 6 3.64 15.90 -44.41
CA PHE A 6 4.88 16.08 -43.65
C PHE A 6 4.75 17.06 -42.47
N ILE A 7 3.83 18.02 -42.54
CA ILE A 7 3.56 18.98 -41.47
C ILE A 7 2.79 18.31 -40.32
N LEU A 8 1.88 17.37 -40.64
CA LEU A 8 1.17 16.58 -39.64
C LEU A 8 2.10 15.63 -38.86
N CYS A 9 3.08 15.02 -39.52
CA CYS A 9 4.03 14.13 -38.83
C CYS A 9 5.00 14.86 -37.89
N THR A 10 5.40 16.10 -38.19
CA THR A 10 6.33 16.87 -37.33
C THR A 10 5.64 17.49 -36.12
N ILE A 11 4.35 17.85 -36.24
CA ILE A 11 3.55 18.29 -35.09
C ILE A 11 3.27 17.09 -34.16
N PHE A 12 2.99 15.90 -34.71
CA PHE A 12 2.68 14.72 -33.91
C PHE A 12 3.89 14.20 -33.11
N THR A 13 5.10 14.23 -33.67
CA THR A 13 6.32 13.85 -32.94
C THR A 13 6.74 14.88 -31.90
N SER A 14 6.41 16.16 -32.09
CA SER A 14 6.66 17.21 -31.08
C SER A 14 5.68 17.11 -29.91
N ILE A 15 4.42 16.74 -30.16
CA ILE A 15 3.40 16.53 -29.12
C ILE A 15 3.65 15.21 -28.36
N LEU A 16 4.03 14.12 -29.04
CA LEU A 16 4.42 12.87 -28.37
C LEU A 16 5.76 13.01 -27.63
N GLY A 17 6.74 13.72 -28.20
CA GLY A 17 8.04 13.96 -27.55
C GLY A 17 7.93 14.86 -26.31
N ALA A 18 6.99 15.81 -26.30
CA ALA A 18 6.66 16.61 -25.12
C ALA A 18 5.91 15.81 -24.05
N PHE A 19 5.14 14.78 -24.41
CA PHE A 19 4.51 13.86 -23.46
C PHE A 19 5.48 12.81 -22.89
N ILE A 20 6.57 12.50 -23.60
CA ILE A 20 7.58 11.51 -23.17
C ILE A 20 8.75 12.15 -22.41
N SER A 21 8.82 13.48 -22.34
CA SER A 21 9.94 14.22 -21.71
C SER A 21 9.58 14.96 -20.42
N THR A 22 8.64 14.45 -19.62
CA THR A 22 8.56 14.71 -18.17
C THR A 22 7.60 13.71 -17.54
N SER A 23 8.08 12.51 -17.17
CA SER A 23 7.50 11.84 -16.01
C SER A 23 7.86 12.67 -14.77
N ASN A 24 7.25 13.85 -14.67
CA ASN A 24 7.15 14.56 -13.42
C ASN A 24 6.28 13.66 -12.54
N TYR A 25 6.93 12.73 -11.82
CA TYR A 25 6.38 12.26 -10.56
C TYR A 25 5.89 13.51 -9.85
N THR A 26 4.58 13.65 -9.68
CA THR A 26 4.00 14.78 -8.99
C THR A 26 4.56 14.70 -7.58
N THR A 27 5.62 15.47 -7.32
CA THR A 27 6.23 15.50 -5.99
C THR A 27 5.22 16.19 -5.10
N TYR A 28 4.48 15.37 -4.38
CA TYR A 28 3.56 15.79 -3.34
C TYR A 28 4.34 16.52 -2.25
N ASP A 29 3.82 17.66 -1.83
CA ASP A 29 4.53 18.51 -0.89
C ASP A 29 4.39 17.94 0.51
N ILE A 30 5.53 17.69 1.14
CA ILE A 30 5.61 17.25 2.53
C ILE A 30 6.66 18.12 3.21
N GLU A 31 6.26 18.73 4.31
CA GLU A 31 7.14 19.57 5.11
C GLU A 31 8.39 18.77 5.51
N ARG A 32 9.58 19.36 5.36
CA ARG A 32 10.86 18.67 5.61
C ARG A 32 10.91 17.99 6.99
N GLY A 33 10.38 18.66 8.02
CA GLY A 33 10.30 18.12 9.38
C GLY A 33 9.42 16.87 9.44
N ALA A 34 8.21 16.96 8.89
CA ALA A 34 7.27 15.85 8.79
C ALA A 34 7.85 14.68 7.97
N LYS A 35 8.51 14.95 6.82
CA LYS A 35 9.15 13.91 5.99
C LYS A 35 10.22 13.14 6.77
N ARG A 36 11.05 13.84 7.55
CA ARG A 36 12.10 13.20 8.36
C ARG A 36 11.50 12.29 9.44
N GLU A 37 10.48 12.78 10.14
CA GLU A 37 9.81 12.04 11.22
C GLU A 37 9.00 10.86 10.67
N MET A 38 8.30 11.04 9.55
CA MET A 38 7.60 9.95 8.83
C MET A 38 8.58 8.83 8.47
N ARG A 39 9.74 9.18 7.88
CA ARG A 39 10.81 8.20 7.59
C ARG A 39 11.35 7.52 8.85
N HIS A 40 11.52 8.26 9.94
CA HIS A 40 12.01 7.70 11.19
C HIS A 40 11.04 6.66 11.76
N ARG A 41 9.74 6.97 11.80
CA ARG A 41 8.70 6.05 12.27
C ARG A 41 8.53 4.84 11.36
N PHE A 42 8.60 5.06 10.04
CA PHE A 42 8.48 4.00 9.06
C PHE A 42 9.58 2.93 9.18
N LYS A 43 10.79 3.29 9.64
CA LYS A 43 11.83 2.29 9.92
C LYS A 43 11.43 1.25 10.95
N THR A 44 10.53 1.57 11.88
CA THR A 44 10.00 0.58 12.84
C THR A 44 9.11 -0.43 12.13
N VAL A 45 8.29 0.05 11.19
CA VAL A 45 7.47 -0.81 10.33
C VAL A 45 8.36 -1.74 9.49
N GLU A 46 9.37 -1.21 8.81
CA GLU A 46 10.28 -2.02 7.99
C GLU A 46 11.00 -3.09 8.82
N LYS A 47 11.47 -2.76 10.02
CA LYS A 47 12.09 -3.76 10.91
C LYS A 47 11.15 -4.90 11.27
N VAL A 48 9.90 -4.58 11.61
CA VAL A 48 8.89 -5.64 11.87
C VAL A 48 8.64 -6.43 10.59
N LEU A 49 8.62 -5.78 9.43
CA LEU A 49 8.48 -6.47 8.15
C LEU A 49 9.63 -7.46 7.88
N GLU A 50 10.88 -7.05 8.15
CA GLU A 50 12.08 -7.90 8.06
C GLU A 50 11.99 -9.14 8.97
N GLU A 51 11.36 -9.01 10.13
CA GLU A 51 11.11 -10.12 11.08
C GLU A 51 9.97 -11.03 10.61
N ILE A 52 8.83 -10.48 10.20
CA ILE A 52 7.63 -11.29 9.90
C ILE A 52 7.72 -12.03 8.56
N VAL A 53 8.41 -11.49 7.55
CA VAL A 53 8.53 -12.15 6.24
C VAL A 53 9.12 -13.57 6.34
N PRO A 54 10.25 -13.82 7.03
CA PRO A 54 10.77 -15.16 7.22
C PRO A 54 9.90 -16.02 8.16
N GLU A 55 9.12 -15.43 9.06
CA GLU A 55 8.16 -16.18 9.88
C GLU A 55 6.98 -16.67 9.04
N LEU A 56 6.40 -15.79 8.21
CA LEU A 56 5.35 -16.13 7.24
C LEU A 56 5.78 -17.24 6.28
N GLU A 57 7.07 -17.31 5.95
CA GLU A 57 7.65 -18.38 5.13
C GLU A 57 7.67 -19.75 5.82
N LYS A 58 7.77 -19.78 7.16
CA LYS A 58 7.85 -21.02 7.95
C LYS A 58 6.48 -21.53 8.44
N ASN A 59 5.44 -20.71 8.39
CA ASN A 59 4.16 -20.99 9.06
C ASN A 59 3.34 -22.13 8.47
N GLY A 60 2.78 -22.95 9.37
CA GLY A 60 1.96 -24.12 9.06
C GLY A 60 0.45 -23.87 9.12
N THR A 61 -0.03 -22.86 9.85
CA THR A 61 -1.46 -22.68 10.15
C THR A 61 -1.98 -21.25 9.90
N CYS A 62 -3.30 -21.08 9.88
CA CYS A 62 -3.93 -19.77 9.72
C CYS A 62 -3.86 -18.93 11.01
N GLU A 63 -3.89 -19.59 12.15
CA GLU A 63 -3.73 -19.01 13.49
C GLU A 63 -2.36 -18.34 13.64
N GLU A 64 -1.28 -19.03 13.25
CA GLU A 64 0.08 -18.47 13.25
C GLU A 64 0.20 -17.28 12.30
N GLY A 65 -0.34 -17.43 11.07
CA GLY A 65 -0.38 -16.33 10.10
C GLY A 65 -1.11 -15.11 10.63
N TYR A 66 -2.25 -15.30 11.31
CA TYR A 66 -2.99 -14.21 11.96
C TYR A 66 -2.17 -13.50 13.03
N ALA A 67 -1.55 -14.26 13.92
CA ALA A 67 -0.73 -13.70 15.01
C ALA A 67 0.44 -12.88 14.47
N ILE A 68 1.06 -13.33 13.38
CA ILE A 68 2.19 -12.65 12.75
C ILE A 68 1.76 -11.38 12.03
N LEU A 69 0.66 -11.41 11.27
CA LEU A 69 0.12 -10.19 10.64
C LEU A 69 -0.39 -9.17 11.66
N ALA A 70 -0.92 -9.62 12.80
CA ALA A 70 -1.34 -8.73 13.88
C ALA A 70 -0.17 -7.88 14.42
N ARG A 71 1.06 -8.43 14.45
CA ARG A 71 2.26 -7.67 14.84
C ARG A 71 2.55 -6.52 13.88
N LEU A 72 2.36 -6.73 12.58
CA LEU A 72 2.51 -5.66 11.59
C LEU A 72 1.46 -4.58 11.82
N VAL A 73 0.17 -4.96 11.89
CA VAL A 73 -0.92 -3.99 12.09
C VAL A 73 -0.71 -3.15 13.35
N ALA A 74 -0.21 -3.76 14.42
CA ALA A 74 0.07 -3.06 15.68
C ALA A 74 1.15 -1.96 15.55
N VAL A 75 2.12 -2.08 14.64
CA VAL A 75 3.12 -1.02 14.39
C VAL A 75 2.72 -0.06 13.28
N GLU A 76 1.89 -0.51 12.35
CA GLU A 76 1.34 0.31 11.27
C GLU A 76 0.33 1.32 11.78
N GLU A 77 -0.56 0.92 12.69
CA GLU A 77 -1.63 1.80 13.16
C GLU A 77 -1.08 3.11 13.78
N PRO A 78 -0.11 3.09 14.72
CA PRO A 78 0.50 4.32 15.23
C PRO A 78 1.18 5.16 14.15
N PHE A 79 1.80 4.52 13.15
CA PHE A 79 2.41 5.20 12.02
C PHE A 79 1.35 5.89 11.14
N LEU A 80 0.28 5.20 10.77
CA LEU A 80 -0.84 5.74 10.01
C LEU A 80 -1.56 6.87 10.75
N ARG A 81 -1.70 6.78 12.07
CA ARG A 81 -2.25 7.87 12.90
C ARG A 81 -1.37 9.11 12.85
N TYR A 82 -0.05 8.95 12.85
CA TYR A 82 0.88 10.06 12.64
C TYR A 82 0.75 10.66 11.23
N VAL A 83 0.63 9.83 10.19
CA VAL A 83 0.42 10.32 8.82
C VAL A 83 -0.89 11.11 8.72
N LYS A 84 -1.97 10.61 9.32
CA LYS A 84 -3.24 11.34 9.41
C LYS A 84 -3.08 12.70 10.10
N GLN A 85 -2.35 12.76 11.21
CA GLN A 85 -2.10 14.01 11.93
C GLN A 85 -1.38 15.03 11.05
N ILE A 86 -0.32 14.64 10.33
CA ILE A 86 0.41 15.60 9.47
C ILE A 86 -0.39 16.05 8.25
N ILE A 87 -1.35 15.25 7.77
CA ILE A 87 -2.33 15.65 6.75
C ILE A 87 -3.25 16.73 7.34
N GLU A 88 -3.83 16.48 8.52
CA GLU A 88 -4.73 17.43 9.22
C GLU A 88 -4.03 18.75 9.57
N GLU A 89 -2.72 18.72 9.83
CA GLU A 89 -1.88 19.90 10.05
C GLU A 89 -1.45 20.61 8.75
N ASN A 90 -1.89 20.14 7.57
CA ASN A 90 -1.47 20.62 6.25
C ASN A 90 0.05 20.55 6.00
N LYS A 91 0.72 19.59 6.63
CA LYS A 91 2.17 19.35 6.47
C LYS A 91 2.48 18.28 5.43
N TYR A 92 1.46 17.63 4.89
CA TYR A 92 1.55 16.68 3.80
C TYR A 92 0.30 16.77 2.93
N TYR A 93 0.47 17.11 1.65
CA TYR A 93 -0.59 17.12 0.65
C TYR A 93 -0.37 15.99 -0.35
N GLY A 94 -1.26 15.00 -0.37
CA GLY A 94 -1.10 13.81 -1.22
C GLY A 94 -2.42 13.08 -1.40
N PHE A 95 -2.94 13.01 -2.63
CA PHE A 95 -4.27 12.47 -2.92
C PHE A 95 -4.45 11.04 -2.39
N ASN A 96 -3.46 10.17 -2.59
CA ASN A 96 -3.50 8.82 -2.05
C ASN A 96 -3.48 8.81 -0.52
N ALA A 97 -2.63 9.62 0.10
CA ALA A 97 -2.53 9.63 1.55
C ALA A 97 -3.80 10.17 2.22
N GLU A 98 -4.35 11.29 1.70
CA GLU A 98 -5.57 11.92 2.20
C GLU A 98 -6.79 11.01 2.13
N THR A 99 -6.89 10.19 1.08
CA THR A 99 -8.03 9.27 0.89
C THR A 99 -7.79 7.92 1.55
N LYS A 100 -6.63 7.29 1.33
CA LYS A 100 -6.37 5.91 1.73
C LYS A 100 -5.97 5.77 3.21
N VAL A 101 -5.30 6.76 3.82
CA VAL A 101 -4.90 6.65 5.24
C VAL A 101 -6.13 6.58 6.16
N PRO A 102 -7.14 7.46 6.05
CA PRO A 102 -8.37 7.35 6.84
C PRO A 102 -9.10 6.03 6.59
N LEU A 103 -9.18 5.58 5.33
CA LEU A 103 -9.79 4.30 4.98
C LEU A 103 -9.06 3.12 5.63
N MET A 104 -7.73 3.14 5.64
CA MET A 104 -6.94 2.07 6.26
C MET A 104 -7.13 2.01 7.77
N LEU A 105 -7.11 3.17 8.44
CA LEU A 105 -7.38 3.27 9.88
C LEU A 105 -8.77 2.72 10.22
N ASN A 106 -9.79 3.02 9.39
CA ASN A 106 -11.13 2.45 9.55
C ASN A 106 -11.16 0.93 9.35
N ARG A 107 -10.41 0.41 8.37
CA ARG A 107 -10.28 -1.04 8.13
C ARG A 107 -9.60 -1.74 9.31
N ILE A 108 -8.53 -1.16 9.87
CA ILE A 108 -7.85 -1.66 11.08
C ILE A 108 -8.83 -1.69 12.25
N ALA A 109 -9.51 -0.59 12.55
CA ALA A 109 -10.50 -0.52 13.63
C ALA A 109 -11.64 -1.56 13.46
N SER A 110 -12.00 -1.88 12.21
CA SER A 110 -13.03 -2.87 11.93
C SER A 110 -12.66 -4.31 12.31
N LEU A 111 -11.36 -4.61 12.51
CA LEU A 111 -10.89 -5.96 12.87
C LEU A 111 -11.47 -6.43 14.21
N GLU A 112 -11.74 -5.53 15.15
CA GLU A 112 -12.37 -5.85 16.45
C GLU A 112 -13.71 -6.57 16.28
N LYS A 113 -14.50 -6.19 15.26
CA LYS A 113 -15.81 -6.81 14.96
C LYS A 113 -15.69 -8.30 14.58
N TYR A 114 -14.49 -8.74 14.24
CA TYR A 114 -14.20 -10.11 13.82
C TYR A 114 -13.51 -10.93 14.91
N GLU A 115 -13.13 -10.35 16.05
CA GLU A 115 -12.35 -11.04 17.10
C GLU A 115 -12.99 -12.36 17.56
N ARG A 116 -14.32 -12.37 17.71
CA ARG A 116 -15.10 -13.55 18.15
C ARG A 116 -15.56 -14.45 16.99
N ARG A 117 -15.14 -14.18 15.76
CA ARG A 117 -15.49 -14.98 14.58
C ARG A 117 -14.53 -16.16 14.43
N GLU A 118 -14.92 -17.12 13.60
CA GLU A 118 -14.06 -18.25 13.21
C GLU A 118 -12.72 -17.76 12.65
N MET A 119 -11.64 -18.51 12.92
CA MET A 119 -10.28 -18.10 12.53
C MET A 119 -10.19 -17.81 11.03
N LYS A 120 -10.84 -18.61 10.18
CA LYS A 120 -10.91 -18.39 8.73
C LYS A 120 -11.39 -16.99 8.36
N LYS A 121 -12.45 -16.50 9.00
CA LYS A 121 -12.98 -15.14 8.75
C LYS A 121 -12.06 -14.06 9.29
N ARG A 122 -11.44 -14.31 10.44
CA ARG A 122 -10.47 -13.38 11.06
C ARG A 122 -9.23 -13.19 10.19
N ILE A 123 -8.62 -14.28 9.72
CA ILE A 123 -7.43 -14.20 8.88
C ILE A 123 -7.72 -13.59 7.52
N CYS A 124 -8.86 -13.90 6.89
CA CYS A 124 -9.20 -13.24 5.62
C CYS A 124 -9.37 -11.73 5.78
N ARG A 125 -9.96 -11.28 6.91
CA ARG A 125 -10.09 -9.84 7.13
C ARG A 125 -8.77 -9.16 7.48
N MET A 126 -7.90 -9.85 8.23
CA MET A 126 -6.53 -9.42 8.49
C MET A 126 -5.72 -9.30 7.18
N LEU A 127 -5.85 -10.27 6.27
CA LEU A 127 -5.20 -10.25 4.96
C LEU A 127 -5.66 -9.06 4.11
N THR A 128 -6.97 -8.72 4.09
CA THR A 128 -7.46 -7.51 3.40
C THR A 128 -6.77 -6.25 3.92
N VAL A 129 -6.56 -6.14 5.23
CA VAL A 129 -5.85 -5.02 5.84
C VAL A 129 -4.37 -5.03 5.45
N ALA A 130 -3.72 -6.19 5.54
CA ALA A 130 -2.31 -6.38 5.19
C ALA A 130 -1.99 -6.04 3.72
N PHE A 131 -2.85 -6.44 2.77
CA PHE A 131 -2.75 -6.04 1.37
C PHE A 131 -2.91 -4.53 1.21
N GLY A 132 -3.93 -3.95 1.83
CA GLY A 132 -4.14 -2.51 1.76
C GLY A 132 -2.99 -1.67 2.33
N ILE A 133 -2.31 -2.17 3.36
CA ILE A 133 -1.09 -1.57 3.90
C ILE A 133 0.06 -1.66 2.87
N ASN A 134 0.25 -2.82 2.23
CA ASN A 134 1.26 -2.97 1.19
C ASN A 134 1.03 -2.00 0.02
N ASP A 135 -0.22 -1.84 -0.43
CA ASP A 135 -0.60 -0.90 -1.49
C ASP A 135 -0.35 0.56 -1.12
N LEU A 136 -0.51 0.92 0.17
CA LEU A 136 -0.14 2.24 0.69
C LEU A 136 1.37 2.48 0.60
N HIS A 137 2.17 1.47 0.93
CA HIS A 137 3.63 1.57 0.87
C HIS A 137 4.12 1.77 -0.55
N GLU A 138 3.60 0.99 -1.49
CA GLU A 138 3.88 1.16 -2.92
C GLU A 138 3.50 2.57 -3.40
N GLY A 139 2.35 3.08 -2.97
CA GLY A 139 1.95 4.46 -3.23
C GLY A 139 2.95 5.49 -2.74
N TRP A 140 3.46 5.36 -1.50
CA TRP A 140 4.46 6.29 -0.98
C TRP A 140 5.83 6.20 -1.63
N ASP A 141 6.21 5.02 -2.12
CA ASP A 141 7.43 4.84 -2.89
C ASP A 141 7.32 5.50 -4.26
N PHE A 142 6.21 5.24 -4.96
CA PHE A 142 5.89 5.87 -6.24
C PHE A 142 5.85 7.40 -6.14
N GLU A 143 5.31 7.93 -5.03
CA GLU A 143 5.25 9.36 -4.75
C GLU A 143 6.59 9.96 -4.24
N LEU A 144 7.63 9.14 -4.07
CA LEU A 144 8.94 9.53 -3.51
C LEU A 144 8.84 10.16 -2.10
N THR A 145 7.79 9.80 -1.36
CA THR A 145 7.52 10.25 0.00
C THR A 145 8.41 9.48 0.97
N LEU A 146 8.38 8.16 0.86
CA LEU A 146 9.26 7.23 1.57
C LEU A 146 10.24 6.59 0.57
N HIS A 147 11.28 5.97 1.11
CA HIS A 147 12.13 5.08 0.32
C HIS A 147 11.86 3.70 0.85
N ILE A 148 11.14 2.90 0.07
CA ILE A 148 10.70 1.58 0.49
C ILE A 148 11.75 0.55 0.06
N ASN A 149 12.03 -0.43 0.93
CA ASN A 149 12.76 -1.62 0.54
C ASN A 149 11.89 -2.50 -0.39
N GLU A 150 11.94 -2.23 -1.70
CA GLU A 150 11.12 -2.93 -2.71
C GLU A 150 11.23 -4.46 -2.62
N ASP A 151 12.44 -5.00 -2.47
CA ASP A 151 12.68 -6.45 -2.40
C ASP A 151 11.97 -7.09 -1.19
N LEU A 152 12.00 -6.40 -0.05
CA LEU A 152 11.32 -6.85 1.16
C LEU A 152 9.80 -6.86 0.97
N HIS A 153 9.24 -5.79 0.40
CA HIS A 153 7.80 -5.67 0.17
C HIS A 153 7.29 -6.64 -0.91
N ILE A 154 8.06 -6.88 -1.97
CA ILE A 154 7.74 -7.91 -2.98
C ILE A 154 7.69 -9.29 -2.32
N ARG A 155 8.68 -9.62 -1.46
CA ARG A 155 8.67 -10.87 -0.71
C ARG A 155 7.48 -10.96 0.22
N TYR A 156 7.19 -9.90 0.96
CA TYR A 156 6.04 -9.82 1.84
C TYR A 156 4.72 -10.06 1.10
N PHE A 157 4.49 -9.35 -0.01
CA PHE A 157 3.31 -9.53 -0.86
C PHE A 157 3.14 -10.97 -1.32
N LYS A 158 4.22 -11.62 -1.79
CA LYS A 158 4.19 -13.04 -2.17
C LYS A 158 3.75 -13.93 -1.00
N LYS A 159 4.20 -13.65 0.22
CA LYS A 159 3.77 -14.41 1.41
C LYS A 159 2.32 -14.15 1.80
N LEU A 160 1.82 -12.93 1.62
CA LEU A 160 0.39 -12.64 1.79
C LEU A 160 -0.47 -13.45 0.82
N VAL A 161 -0.10 -13.51 -0.47
CA VAL A 161 -0.81 -14.30 -1.49
C VAL A 161 -0.82 -15.79 -1.11
N MET A 162 0.32 -16.35 -0.74
CA MET A 162 0.40 -17.75 -0.30
C MET A 162 -0.48 -18.05 0.92
N LEU A 163 -0.46 -17.17 1.92
CA LEU A 163 -1.27 -17.33 3.13
C LEU A 163 -2.76 -17.19 2.81
N ASN A 164 -3.10 -16.29 1.90
CA ASN A 164 -4.46 -16.10 1.42
C ASN A 164 -4.98 -17.34 0.67
N ASP A 165 -4.22 -17.91 -0.26
CA ASP A 165 -4.61 -19.14 -0.98
C ASP A 165 -4.85 -20.32 -0.03
N LYS A 166 -4.08 -20.37 1.07
CA LYS A 166 -4.17 -21.40 2.09
C LYS A 166 -5.36 -21.23 3.03
N CYS A 167 -5.64 -19.99 3.44
CA CYS A 167 -6.57 -19.70 4.51
C CYS A 167 -7.92 -19.14 4.03
N CYS A 168 -8.00 -18.66 2.79
CA CYS A 168 -9.16 -17.97 2.24
C CYS A 168 -9.53 -18.56 0.88
N ASP A 169 -10.59 -19.37 0.85
CA ASP A 169 -11.18 -19.85 -0.42
C ASP A 169 -11.64 -18.68 -1.32
N ALA A 170 -11.84 -17.50 -0.72
CA ALA A 170 -12.52 -16.34 -1.27
C ALA A 170 -11.77 -15.59 -2.39
N TYR A 171 -10.46 -15.75 -2.56
CA TYR A 171 -9.76 -15.05 -3.64
C TYR A 171 -9.93 -15.67 -5.03
N LYS A 172 -10.59 -16.83 -5.11
CA LYS A 172 -11.15 -17.30 -6.39
C LYS A 172 -12.40 -16.53 -6.81
N GLU A 173 -13.04 -15.78 -5.91
CA GLU A 173 -14.23 -14.97 -6.18
C GLU A 173 -13.97 -13.45 -6.17
N HIS A 174 -12.90 -12.95 -5.54
CA HIS A 174 -12.65 -11.50 -5.47
C HIS A 174 -11.95 -10.88 -6.68
N ALA A 175 -11.45 -11.67 -7.63
CA ALA A 175 -11.01 -11.16 -8.93
C ALA A 175 -12.17 -10.66 -9.81
N SER A 176 -13.43 -10.83 -9.39
CA SER A 176 -14.62 -10.36 -10.12
C SER A 176 -15.47 -9.31 -9.38
N ILE A 177 -15.10 -8.84 -8.18
CA ILE A 177 -15.98 -7.99 -7.35
C ILE A 177 -15.44 -6.56 -7.09
N GLU A 178 -14.17 -6.23 -7.37
CA GLU A 178 -13.70 -4.83 -7.34
C GLU A 178 -13.74 -4.13 -8.72
N ALA A 179 -14.54 -4.65 -9.65
CA ALA A 179 -14.90 -3.93 -10.87
C ALA A 179 -16.11 -2.98 -10.68
N TYR A 180 -16.97 -3.19 -9.67
CA TYR A 180 -18.15 -2.37 -9.46
C TYR A 180 -18.63 -2.50 -8.01
N THR A 181 -18.51 -1.44 -7.19
CA THR A 181 -19.56 -0.89 -6.28
C THR A 181 -18.98 -0.21 -5.01
N GLU A 182 -19.14 1.13 -5.02
CA GLU A 182 -19.24 2.11 -3.91
C GLU A 182 -18.01 2.47 -3.05
#